data_AF-A0A7W7RD34-F1
#
_entry.id   AF-A0A7W7RD34-F1
#
_cell.length_a   1.000
_cell.length_b   1.000
_cell.length_c   1.000
_cell.angle_alpha   90.00
_cell.angle_beta   90.00
_cell.angle_gamma   90.00
#
_symmetry.space_group_name_H-M   'P 1'
#
loop_
_entity.id
_entity.type
_entity.pdbx_description
1 polymer ?
#
loop_
_entity_poly.entity_id
_entity_poly.type
_entity_poly.pdbx_seq_one_letter_code
_entity_poly.pdbx_strand_id
1 'polypeptide(L)'
;MLGFFRRRENSTALPAHLRPQNQPLAVELTTEDLHALTEVFQHAKEAKRRERWDMSPADISGQKDELIGTLFERAGAASVTGEHAGIPLFVSEIFWIEYAVKDLETYKAPAAVVLTGRELLAKLHFETGRARAIQHLGGVAAFPAQRPGRRALNWAERTS
;
A
#
# COMPACT_ATOMS: atom_id res chain seq x y z
N MET A 1 -14.65 -4.46 -60.53
CA MET A 1 -14.42 -5.06 -59.20
C MET A 1 -14.12 -3.95 -58.22
N LEU A 2 -14.71 -4.05 -57.03
CA LEU A 2 -14.82 -3.03 -55.99
C LEU A 2 -13.48 -2.57 -55.41
N GLY A 3 -13.49 -1.36 -54.84
CA GLY A 3 -12.35 -0.56 -54.47
C GLY A 3 -11.69 -0.88 -53.13
N PHE A 4 -10.50 -0.30 -52.96
CA PHE A 4 -9.77 -0.26 -51.69
C PHE A 4 -9.91 1.13 -51.07
N PHE A 5 -10.91 1.28 -50.18
CA PHE A 5 -11.01 2.45 -49.31
C PHE A 5 -9.97 2.33 -48.20
N ARG A 6 -8.92 3.15 -48.29
CA ARG A 6 -7.93 3.38 -47.23
C ARG A 6 -8.61 4.19 -46.11
N ARG A 7 -9.27 3.52 -45.17
CA ARG A 7 -9.79 4.15 -43.95
C ARG A 7 -8.59 4.53 -43.07
N ARG A 8 -8.20 5.80 -43.15
CA ARG A 8 -7.28 6.44 -42.21
C ARG A 8 -8.05 6.64 -40.91
N GLU A 9 -7.88 5.73 -39.95
CA GLU A 9 -8.34 5.96 -38.58
C GLU A 9 -7.50 7.08 -37.98
N ASN A 10 -8.04 8.29 -38.03
CA ASN A 10 -7.66 9.36 -37.11
C ASN A 10 -8.14 8.92 -35.73
N SER A 11 -7.34 8.10 -35.04
CA SER A 11 -7.45 7.96 -33.60
C SER A 11 -7.03 9.30 -33.01
N THR A 12 -8.02 10.13 -32.68
CA THR A 12 -7.83 11.33 -31.87
C THR A 12 -7.29 10.87 -30.51
N ALA A 13 -5.97 10.78 -30.39
CA ALA A 13 -5.32 10.49 -29.14
C ALA A 13 -5.75 11.60 -28.17
N LEU A 14 -6.45 11.24 -27.09
CA LEU A 14 -6.72 12.18 -26.01
C LEU A 14 -5.38 12.79 -25.56
N PRO A 15 -5.33 14.11 -25.37
CA PRO A 15 -4.12 14.76 -24.90
C PRO A 15 -3.70 14.12 -23.57
N ALA A 16 -2.40 13.98 -23.32
CA ALA A 16 -1.85 13.16 -22.24
C ALA A 16 -2.41 13.48 -20.84
N HIS A 17 -2.91 14.69 -20.62
CA HIS A 17 -3.54 15.15 -19.38
C HIS A 17 -5.00 14.68 -19.19
N LEU A 18 -5.67 14.19 -20.24
CA LEU A 18 -7.01 13.60 -20.19
C LEU A 18 -6.99 12.06 -20.19
N ARG A 19 -5.81 11.45 -20.30
CA ARG A 19 -5.69 10.02 -20.00
C ARG A 19 -5.97 9.86 -18.51
N PRO A 20 -6.89 8.99 -18.08
CA PRO A 20 -6.96 8.62 -16.67
C PRO A 20 -5.58 8.07 -16.32
N GLN A 21 -4.78 8.87 -15.62
CA GLN A 21 -3.56 8.38 -15.03
C GLN A 21 -4.00 7.25 -14.12
N ASN A 22 -3.43 6.06 -14.30
CA ASN A 22 -3.66 4.93 -13.43
C ASN A 22 -3.10 5.34 -12.06
N GLN A 23 -3.89 6.04 -11.26
CA GLN A 23 -3.45 6.58 -9.99
C GLN A 23 -3.07 5.39 -9.12
N PRO A 24 -1.87 5.39 -8.51
CA PRO A 24 -1.47 4.27 -7.67
C PRO A 24 -2.52 4.07 -6.57
N LEU A 25 -3.05 2.87 -6.53
CA LEU A 25 -4.05 2.46 -5.55
C LEU A 25 -3.34 1.95 -4.29
N ALA A 26 -3.83 2.37 -3.14
CA ALA A 26 -3.35 1.93 -1.85
C ALA A 26 -4.48 1.35 -1.00
N VAL A 27 -4.15 0.32 -0.23
CA VAL A 27 -4.95 -0.14 0.89
C VAL A 27 -4.54 0.62 2.15
N GLU A 28 -5.45 0.70 3.10
CA GLU A 28 -5.24 1.38 4.37
C GLU A 28 -4.69 0.41 5.41
N LEU A 29 -3.51 0.74 5.95
CA LEU A 29 -2.94 0.09 7.13
C LEU A 29 -3.22 0.92 8.38
N THR A 30 -3.41 0.22 9.50
CA THR A 30 -3.36 0.83 10.83
C THR A 30 -1.92 0.83 11.37
N THR A 31 -1.70 1.54 12.47
CA THR A 31 -0.41 1.52 13.18
C THR A 31 -0.08 0.12 13.70
N GLU A 32 -1.09 -0.63 14.16
CA GLU A 32 -0.93 -2.03 14.57
C GLU A 32 -0.49 -2.91 13.40
N ASP A 33 -1.08 -2.71 12.21
CA ASP A 33 -0.65 -3.45 11.00
C ASP A 33 0.82 -3.15 10.66
N LEU A 34 1.25 -1.89 10.77
CA LEU A 34 2.64 -1.50 10.53
C LEU A 34 3.61 -2.18 11.51
N HIS A 35 3.25 -2.24 12.81
CA HIS A 35 4.05 -2.94 13.80
C HIS A 35 4.12 -4.44 13.50
N ALA A 36 3.00 -5.07 13.21
CA ALA A 36 2.96 -6.49 12.88
C ALA A 36 3.76 -6.81 11.59
N LEU A 37 3.70 -5.95 10.57
CA LEU A 37 4.53 -6.07 9.37
C LEU A 37 6.03 -5.95 9.67
N THR A 38 6.40 -5.05 10.58
CA THR A 38 7.78 -4.90 11.03
C THR A 38 8.28 -6.19 11.66
N GLU A 39 7.50 -6.80 12.56
CA GLU A 39 7.85 -8.09 13.18
C GLU A 39 7.98 -9.21 12.14
N VAL A 40 7.02 -9.32 11.22
CA VAL A 40 7.06 -10.31 10.13
C VAL A 40 8.32 -10.17 9.28
N PHE A 41 8.70 -8.95 8.92
CA PHE A 41 9.88 -8.71 8.08
C PHE A 41 11.18 -8.99 8.83
N GLN A 42 11.28 -8.61 10.11
CA GLN A 42 12.46 -8.91 10.93
C GLN A 42 12.64 -10.43 11.07
N HIS A 43 11.59 -11.16 11.41
CA HIS A 43 11.68 -12.61 11.53
C HIS A 43 11.95 -13.31 10.19
N ALA A 44 11.43 -12.80 9.08
CA ALA A 44 11.71 -13.34 7.75
C ALA A 44 13.21 -13.19 7.42
N LYS A 45 13.76 -12.01 7.72
CA LYS A 45 15.18 -11.68 7.56
C LYS A 45 16.07 -12.54 8.46
N GLU A 46 15.72 -12.71 9.73
CA GLU A 46 16.46 -13.55 10.67
C GLU A 46 16.45 -15.02 10.27
N ALA A 47 15.29 -15.55 9.92
CA ALA A 47 15.14 -16.94 9.48
C ALA A 47 15.97 -17.19 8.21
N LYS A 48 15.87 -16.29 7.22
CA LYS A 48 16.67 -16.36 5.99
C LYS A 48 18.16 -16.26 6.29
N ARG A 49 18.60 -15.33 7.14
CA ARG A 49 20.02 -15.17 7.51
C ARG A 49 20.60 -16.41 8.19
N ARG A 50 19.82 -17.08 9.03
CA ARG A 50 20.25 -18.31 9.73
C ARG A 50 20.49 -19.46 8.75
N GLU A 51 19.60 -19.63 7.78
CA GLU A 51 19.68 -20.74 6.80
C GLU A 51 20.60 -20.42 5.61
N ARG A 52 20.75 -19.13 5.28
CA ARG A 52 21.53 -18.62 4.14
C ARG A 52 22.63 -17.66 4.60
N TRP A 53 23.53 -18.19 5.42
CA TRP A 53 24.70 -17.45 5.94
C TRP A 53 25.68 -17.01 4.85
N ASP A 54 25.57 -17.61 3.65
CA ASP A 54 26.36 -17.32 2.45
C ASP A 54 25.90 -16.06 1.70
N MET A 55 24.68 -15.56 1.98
CA MET A 55 24.11 -14.40 1.28
C MET A 55 24.58 -13.08 1.90
N SER A 56 24.74 -12.05 1.05
CA SER A 56 25.05 -10.72 1.55
C SER A 56 23.85 -10.11 2.31
N PRO A 57 24.08 -9.21 3.26
CA PRO A 57 22.98 -8.51 3.95
C PRO A 57 22.00 -7.81 3.00
N ALA A 58 22.48 -7.27 1.87
CA ALA A 58 21.65 -6.58 0.89
C ALA A 58 20.64 -7.53 0.23
N ASP A 59 21.04 -8.77 -0.05
CA ASP A 59 20.19 -9.80 -0.68
C ASP A 59 19.17 -10.41 0.30
N ILE A 60 19.42 -10.26 1.61
CA ILE A 60 18.55 -10.78 2.65
C ILE A 60 17.35 -9.84 2.86
N SER A 61 17.57 -8.53 2.95
CA SER A 61 16.52 -7.60 3.42
C SER A 61 16.32 -6.32 2.62
N GLY A 62 17.18 -5.96 1.66
CA GLY A 62 17.25 -4.59 1.11
C GLY A 62 15.90 -3.94 0.79
N GLN A 63 15.08 -4.58 -0.03
CA GLN A 63 13.77 -4.05 -0.45
C GLN A 63 12.72 -4.03 0.67
N LYS A 64 12.80 -4.95 1.64
CA LYS A 64 11.88 -5.02 2.78
C LYS A 64 12.19 -3.94 3.81
N ASP A 65 13.47 -3.68 4.07
CA ASP A 65 13.91 -2.62 4.98
C ASP A 65 13.56 -1.23 4.39
N GLU A 66 13.72 -1.04 3.08
CA GLU A 66 13.31 0.18 2.36
C GLU A 66 11.79 0.41 2.43
N LEU A 67 10.99 -0.65 2.24
CA LEU A 67 9.53 -0.56 2.37
C LEU A 67 9.10 -0.15 3.78
N ILE A 68 9.69 -0.74 4.84
CA ILE A 68 9.37 -0.36 6.22
C ILE A 68 9.69 1.10 6.49
N GLY A 69 10.87 1.57 6.07
CA GLY A 69 11.24 2.98 6.19
C GLY A 69 10.21 3.89 5.52
N THR A 70 9.83 3.56 4.29
CA THR A 70 8.82 4.31 3.54
C THR A 70 7.44 4.28 4.23
N LEU A 71 7.04 3.16 4.82
CA LEU A 71 5.77 3.06 5.55
C LEU A 71 5.76 3.91 6.83
N PHE A 72 6.89 4.03 7.53
CA PHE A 72 7.01 4.94 8.68
C PHE A 72 6.93 6.41 8.26
N GLU A 73 7.53 6.79 7.13
CA GLU A 73 7.36 8.14 6.59
C GLU A 73 5.89 8.44 6.25
N ARG A 74 5.21 7.48 5.61
CA ARG A 74 3.78 7.57 5.30
C ARG A 74 2.91 7.62 6.57
N ALA A 75 3.29 6.90 7.62
CA ALA A 75 2.63 6.99 8.92
C ALA A 75 2.81 8.38 9.55
N GLY A 76 4.00 8.97 9.42
CA GLY A 76 4.25 10.36 9.79
C GLY A 76 3.34 11.33 9.03
N ALA A 77 3.25 11.20 7.71
CA ALA A 77 2.36 12.03 6.88
C ALA A 77 0.87 11.84 7.25
N ALA A 78 0.44 10.60 7.48
CA ALA A 78 -0.91 10.26 7.91
C ALA A 78 -1.27 10.98 9.22
N SER A 79 -0.38 10.96 10.22
CA SER A 79 -0.59 11.62 11.52
C SER A 79 -0.88 13.12 11.42
N VAL A 80 -0.37 13.80 10.38
CA VAL A 80 -0.57 15.24 10.15
C VAL A 80 -1.89 15.52 9.41
N THR A 81 -2.40 14.57 8.63
CA THR A 81 -3.62 14.74 7.82
C THR A 81 -4.92 14.55 8.59
N GLY A 82 -4.85 14.04 9.82
CA GLY A 82 -6.00 13.88 10.72
C GLY A 82 -5.98 12.52 11.43
N GLU A 83 -6.74 12.43 12.53
CA GLU A 83 -6.77 11.29 13.47
C GLU A 83 -7.26 9.96 12.87
N HIS A 84 -7.77 9.99 11.63
CA HIS A 84 -8.30 8.82 10.90
C HIS A 84 -7.71 8.65 9.50
N ALA A 85 -6.56 9.26 9.23
CA ALA A 85 -5.87 9.00 7.98
C ALA A 85 -5.10 7.68 8.11
N GLY A 86 -5.56 6.66 7.37
CA GLY A 86 -4.83 5.41 7.23
C GLY A 86 -3.43 5.57 6.64
N ILE A 87 -2.56 4.61 6.91
CA ILE A 87 -1.22 4.56 6.32
C ILE A 87 -1.35 3.88 4.94
N PRO A 88 -1.02 4.56 3.83
CA PRO A 88 -1.15 3.95 2.51
C PRO A 88 -0.07 2.88 2.27
N LEU A 89 -0.52 1.65 2.00
CA LEU A 89 0.27 0.58 1.41
C LEU A 89 -0.18 0.40 -0.03
N PHE A 90 0.73 0.56 -0.99
CA PHE A 90 0.37 0.34 -2.40
C PHE A 90 0.01 -1.12 -2.63
N VAL A 91 -0.98 -1.35 -3.50
CA VAL A 91 -1.34 -2.71 -3.92
C VAL A 91 -0.11 -3.42 -4.51
N SER A 92 0.72 -2.68 -5.22
CA SER A 92 1.99 -3.15 -5.75
C SER A 92 3.08 -3.36 -4.71
N GLU A 93 2.86 -3.15 -3.40
CA GLU A 93 3.84 -3.45 -2.34
C GLU A 93 3.46 -4.72 -1.56
N ILE A 94 2.22 -5.20 -1.72
CA ILE A 94 1.73 -6.44 -1.08
C ILE A 94 2.61 -7.64 -1.45
N PHE A 95 3.16 -7.68 -2.67
CA PHE A 95 4.04 -8.77 -3.08
C PHE A 95 5.29 -8.91 -2.19
N TRP A 96 5.81 -7.82 -1.61
CA TRP A 96 6.95 -7.91 -0.69
C TRP A 96 6.58 -8.63 0.61
N ILE A 97 5.31 -8.49 1.02
CA ILE A 97 4.74 -9.16 2.18
C ILE A 97 4.53 -10.64 1.88
N GLU A 98 4.02 -10.97 0.68
CA GLU A 98 3.95 -12.36 0.22
C GLU A 98 5.32 -13.04 0.24
N TYR A 99 6.37 -12.36 -0.25
CA TYR A 99 7.74 -12.87 -0.19
C TYR A 99 8.24 -13.06 1.24
N ALA A 100 7.92 -12.14 2.15
CA ALA A 100 8.31 -12.27 3.56
C ALA A 100 7.62 -13.49 4.22
N VAL A 101 6.32 -13.68 3.98
CA VAL A 101 5.59 -14.86 4.48
C VAL A 101 6.16 -16.15 3.90
N LYS A 102 6.46 -16.17 2.60
CA LYS A 102 7.11 -17.31 1.95
C LYS A 102 8.49 -17.62 2.54
N ASP A 103 9.28 -16.59 2.85
CA ASP A 103 10.58 -16.76 3.51
C ASP A 103 10.41 -17.34 4.92
N LEU A 104 9.44 -16.87 5.71
CA LEU A 104 9.13 -17.42 7.03
C LEU A 104 8.80 -18.93 6.96
N GLU A 105 7.98 -19.32 5.98
CA GLU A 105 7.61 -20.72 5.76
C GLU A 105 8.80 -21.56 5.30
N THR A 106 9.58 -21.05 4.35
CA THR A 106 10.73 -21.75 3.74
C THR A 106 11.83 -21.99 4.77
N TYR A 107 12.12 -20.98 5.61
CA TYR A 107 13.21 -21.02 6.58
C TYR A 107 12.76 -21.33 8.01
N LYS A 108 11.58 -21.94 8.15
CA LYS A 108 11.03 -22.51 9.39
C LYS A 108 11.07 -21.52 10.57
N ALA A 109 10.54 -20.32 10.35
CA ALA A 109 10.32 -19.35 11.41
C ALA A 109 9.27 -19.87 12.43
N PRO A 110 9.17 -19.25 13.62
CA PRO A 110 8.17 -19.65 14.62
C PRO A 110 6.75 -19.65 14.04
N ALA A 111 5.98 -20.71 14.33
CA ALA A 111 4.65 -20.91 13.73
C ALA A 111 3.67 -19.75 14.02
N ALA A 112 3.78 -19.12 15.19
CA ALA A 112 2.98 -17.95 15.54
C ALA A 112 3.22 -16.78 14.58
N VAL A 113 4.48 -16.51 14.21
CA VAL A 113 4.85 -15.43 13.29
C VAL A 113 4.38 -15.74 11.87
N VAL A 114 4.49 -17.00 11.44
CA VAL A 114 3.95 -17.44 10.15
C VAL A 114 2.44 -17.22 10.08
N LEU A 115 1.72 -17.54 11.16
CA LEU A 115 0.28 -17.31 11.25
C LEU A 115 -0.05 -15.82 11.17
N THR A 116 0.61 -14.97 11.96
CA THR A 116 0.44 -13.51 11.90
C THR A 116 0.68 -12.96 10.50
N GLY A 117 1.74 -13.41 9.82
CA GLY A 117 2.02 -13.01 8.44
C GLY A 117 0.93 -13.41 7.45
N ARG A 118 0.37 -14.61 7.58
CA ARG A 118 -0.76 -15.09 6.76
C ARG A 118 -2.05 -14.32 7.03
N GLU A 119 -2.35 -14.03 8.29
CA GLU A 119 -3.52 -13.25 8.69
C GLU A 119 -3.46 -11.82 8.14
N LEU A 120 -2.30 -11.17 8.26
CA LEU A 120 -2.05 -9.87 7.64
C LEU A 120 -2.25 -9.95 6.12
N LEU A 121 -1.66 -10.92 5.45
CA LEU A 121 -1.77 -11.05 4.00
C LEU A 121 -3.23 -11.27 3.56
N ALA A 122 -3.98 -12.11 4.28
CA ALA A 122 -5.40 -12.33 4.01
C ALA A 122 -6.22 -11.03 4.18
N LYS A 123 -5.95 -10.26 5.25
CA LYS A 123 -6.55 -8.94 5.46
C LYS A 123 -6.21 -7.98 4.31
N LEU A 124 -4.96 -7.90 3.88
CA LEU A 124 -4.55 -7.00 2.80
C LEU A 124 -5.19 -7.36 1.47
N HIS A 125 -5.26 -8.66 1.13
CA HIS A 125 -5.97 -9.10 -0.05
C HIS A 125 -7.45 -8.74 -0.01
N PHE A 126 -8.10 -8.91 1.14
CA PHE A 126 -9.49 -8.46 1.31
C PHE A 126 -9.64 -6.94 1.10
N GLU A 127 -8.73 -6.15 1.65
CA GLU A 127 -8.73 -4.69 1.53
C GLU A 127 -8.34 -4.19 0.13
N THR A 128 -7.74 -5.02 -0.75
CA THR A 128 -7.50 -4.60 -2.15
C THR A 128 -8.78 -4.25 -2.90
N GLY A 129 -9.91 -4.88 -2.56
CA GLY A 129 -11.23 -4.51 -3.10
C GLY A 129 -11.73 -3.13 -2.64
N ARG A 130 -11.08 -2.54 -1.64
CA ARG A 130 -11.35 -1.22 -1.06
C ARG A 130 -10.20 -0.25 -1.30
N ALA A 131 -9.25 -0.59 -2.17
CA ALA A 131 -8.10 0.26 -2.44
C ALA A 131 -8.55 1.61 -3.01
N ARG A 132 -7.92 2.68 -2.54
CA ARG A 132 -8.27 4.06 -2.92
C ARG A 132 -7.06 4.76 -3.53
N ALA A 133 -7.34 5.77 -4.33
CA ALA A 133 -6.32 6.67 -4.85
C ALA A 133 -5.63 7.43 -3.71
N ILE A 134 -4.34 7.66 -3.88
CA ILE A 134 -3.52 8.45 -2.96
C ILE A 134 -3.22 9.85 -3.51
N GLN A 135 -2.80 10.74 -2.62
CA GLN A 135 -2.15 12.00 -2.94
C GLN A 135 -0.72 12.02 -2.38
N HIS A 136 0.06 13.03 -2.74
CA HIS A 136 1.40 13.23 -2.17
C HIS A 136 1.44 14.52 -1.37
N LEU A 137 1.96 14.44 -0.14
CA LEU A 137 2.20 15.56 0.76
C LEU A 137 3.70 15.67 1.00
N GLY A 138 4.33 16.73 0.47
CA GLY A 138 5.78 16.89 0.56
C GLY A 138 6.57 15.75 -0.08
N GLY A 139 6.00 15.06 -1.08
CA GLY A 139 6.60 13.89 -1.72
C GLY A 139 6.25 12.54 -1.06
N VAL A 140 5.58 12.55 0.10
CA VAL A 140 5.17 11.33 0.81
C VAL A 140 3.73 10.96 0.45
N ALA A 141 3.48 9.69 0.14
CA ALA A 141 2.14 9.19 -0.14
C ALA A 141 1.23 9.30 1.10
N ALA A 142 0.04 9.84 0.91
CA ALA A 142 -0.99 9.98 1.95
C ALA A 142 -2.38 9.81 1.35
N PHE A 143 -3.36 9.39 2.15
CA PHE A 143 -4.75 9.53 1.73
C PHE A 143 -5.19 10.99 1.77
N PRO A 144 -6.10 11.41 0.88
CA PRO A 144 -6.69 12.74 0.95
C PRO A 144 -7.41 12.93 2.28
N ALA A 145 -7.16 14.06 2.95
CA ALA A 145 -7.84 14.41 4.19
C ALA A 145 -9.36 14.35 3.93
N GLN A 146 -10.07 13.58 4.75
CA GLN A 146 -11.52 13.62 4.70
C GLN A 146 -11.94 15.03 5.10
N ARG A 147 -12.46 15.81 4.15
CA ARG A 147 -13.11 17.08 4.50
C ARG A 147 -14.18 16.73 5.54
N PRO A 148 -14.17 17.34 6.73
CA PRO A 148 -15.29 17.17 7.64
C PRO A 148 -16.53 17.56 6.86
N GLY A 149 -17.43 16.58 6.67
CA GLY A 149 -18.67 16.81 5.95
C GLY A 149 -19.37 18.00 6.58
N ARG A 150 -20.01 18.84 5.77
CA ARG A 150 -20.88 19.93 6.22
C ARG A 150 -21.92 19.38 7.22
N ARG A 151 -21.57 19.37 8.50
CA ARG A 151 -22.45 19.21 9.66
C ARG A 151 -22.13 20.34 10.63
N ALA A 152 -22.09 21.55 10.09
CA ALA A 152 -22.25 22.79 10.83
C ALA A 152 -23.38 23.56 10.13
N LEU A 153 -24.31 24.11 10.92
CA LEU A 153 -25.61 24.71 10.55
C LEU A 153 -26.76 23.71 10.38
N ASN A 154 -27.29 23.22 11.51
CA ASN A 154 -28.73 22.93 11.69
C ASN A 154 -29.14 23.13 13.16
N TRP A 155 -28.47 24.05 13.87
CA TRP A 155 -28.73 24.35 15.29
C TRP A 155 -29.53 25.64 15.52
N ALA A 156 -29.86 26.41 14.48
CA ALA A 156 -30.46 27.74 14.63
C ALA A 156 -31.98 27.83 14.35
N GLU A 157 -32.65 26.77 13.90
CA GLU A 157 -34.09 26.84 13.53
C GLU A 157 -35.04 26.14 14.51
N ARG A 158 -34.61 25.83 15.73
CA ARG A 158 -35.45 25.11 16.72
C ARG A 158 -35.88 25.93 17.94
N THR A 159 -35.86 27.25 17.82
CA THR A 159 -36.46 28.17 18.80
C THR A 159 -37.21 29.28 18.08
N SER A 160 -38.41 29.00 17.61
CA SER A 160 -39.48 29.97 17.40
C SER A 160 -40.81 29.31 17.67
#